data_AF-A0A7K9WWJ6-F1
#
_entry.id   AF-A0A7K9WWJ6-F1
#
_cell.length_a   1.000
_cell.length_b   1.000
_cell.length_c   1.000
_cell.angle_alpha   90.00
_cell.angle_beta   90.00
_cell.angle_gamma   90.00
#
_symmetry.space_group_name_H-M   'P 1'
#
loop_
_entity.id
_entity.type
_entity.pdbx_description
1 polymer ?
#
loop_
_entity_poly.entity_id
_entity_poly.type
_entity_poly.pdbx_seq_one_letter_code
_entity_poly.pdbx_strand_id
1 'polypeptide(L)'
;SETMKKIFQEKGILAGGERAFKPHLTFMKLSKSTELRKQVKKIDSSLYEDFKSHYFGDEILHRLDLCSMLKKKQPNGYYYCESSIVFGEKHAAEPDDAELVSLSKRLVENAVLKAVQQYLEETQNKARQTDGSPMKTEEAASGSKNENDDNS
;
A
#
# COMPACT_ATOMS: atom_id res chain seq x y z
N SER A 1 7.60 21.37 -5.80
CA SER A 1 8.27 21.67 -4.51
C SER A 1 8.80 23.11 -4.43
N GLU A 2 9.01 23.72 -5.59
CA GLU A 2 9.83 24.91 -5.83
C GLU A 2 9.15 26.17 -5.28
N THR A 3 7.82 26.26 -5.38
CA THR A 3 7.03 27.37 -4.84
C THR A 3 7.23 27.53 -3.33
N MET A 4 7.04 26.46 -2.55
CA MET A 4 7.24 26.50 -1.09
C MET A 4 8.69 26.83 -0.75
N LYS A 5 9.66 26.19 -1.42
CA LYS A 5 11.09 26.49 -1.23
C LYS A 5 11.38 27.97 -1.45
N LYS A 6 10.90 28.54 -2.56
CA LYS A 6 11.08 29.95 -2.91
C LYS A 6 10.47 30.88 -1.86
N ILE A 7 9.22 30.65 -1.46
CA ILE A 7 8.54 31.49 -0.44
C ILE A 7 9.32 31.52 0.87
N PHE A 8 9.78 30.36 1.35
CA PHE A 8 10.55 30.29 2.59
C PHE A 8 11.90 31.01 2.47
N GLN A 9 12.60 30.84 1.35
CA GLN A 9 13.87 31.51 1.08
C GLN A 9 13.73 33.04 0.96
N GLU A 10 12.66 33.53 0.33
CA GLU A 10 12.32 34.96 0.27
C GLU A 10 12.04 35.55 1.66
N LYS A 11 11.65 34.72 2.63
CA LYS A 11 11.50 35.10 4.05
C LYS A 11 12.78 34.89 4.86
N GLY A 12 13.91 34.59 4.22
CA GLY A 12 15.19 34.38 4.89
C GLY A 12 15.34 33.01 5.56
N ILE A 13 14.45 32.06 5.27
CA ILE A 13 14.49 30.71 5.84
C ILE A 13 15.21 29.77 4.87
N LEU A 14 16.28 29.12 5.35
CA LEU A 14 16.96 28.08 4.59
C LEU A 14 16.03 26.88 4.39
N ALA A 15 15.55 26.69 3.16
CA ALA A 15 14.62 25.63 2.80
C ALA A 15 15.08 24.85 1.56
N GLY A 16 14.72 23.56 1.53
CA GLY A 16 15.00 22.63 0.44
C GLY A 16 16.38 21.97 0.52
N GLY A 17 16.52 20.82 -0.16
CA GLY A 17 17.81 20.15 -0.37
C GLY A 17 18.39 20.42 -1.75
N GLU A 18 19.62 19.96 -1.96
CA GLU A 18 20.29 19.97 -3.27
C GLU A 18 19.76 18.87 -4.20
N ARG A 19 19.29 17.76 -3.63
CA ARG A 19 18.77 16.62 -4.39
C ARG A 19 17.39 16.94 -4.94
N ALA A 20 17.12 16.43 -6.14
CA ALA A 20 15.79 16.48 -6.74
C ALA A 20 14.74 15.88 -5.79
N PHE A 21 13.57 16.53 -5.74
CA PHE A 21 12.47 16.09 -4.89
C PHE A 21 11.88 14.77 -5.41
N LYS A 22 11.90 13.74 -4.55
CA LYS A 22 11.26 12.43 -4.79
C LYS A 22 10.27 12.16 -3.66
N PRO A 23 8.96 12.43 -3.85
CA PRO A 23 7.98 12.19 -2.79
C PRO A 23 7.91 10.69 -2.48
N HIS A 24 7.91 10.35 -1.19
CA HIS A 24 7.86 8.96 -0.72
C HIS A 24 7.23 8.91 0.67
N LEU A 25 6.47 7.84 0.95
CA LEU A 25 5.97 7.54 2.27
C LEU A 25 6.95 6.60 2.98
N THR A 26 7.61 7.10 4.03
CA THR A 26 8.54 6.26 4.79
C THR A 26 7.79 5.46 5.86
N PHE A 27 7.88 4.13 5.81
CA PHE A 27 7.42 3.25 6.89
C PHE A 27 8.58 2.69 7.75
N MET A 28 9.81 2.61 7.21
CA MET A 28 11.00 2.16 7.96
C MET A 28 12.26 2.97 7.62
N LYS A 29 13.12 3.17 8.63
CA LYS A 29 14.48 3.74 8.46
C LYS A 29 15.46 3.02 9.39
N LEU A 30 16.46 2.33 8.82
CA LEU A 30 17.55 1.73 9.61
C LEU A 30 18.29 2.77 10.46
N SER A 31 18.30 4.04 10.03
CA SER A 31 18.97 5.10 10.78
C SER A 31 18.39 5.38 12.17
N LYS A 32 17.17 4.88 12.45
CA LYS A 32 16.52 4.98 13.74
C LYS A 32 16.96 3.90 14.74
N SER A 33 17.68 2.87 14.29
CA SER A 33 18.27 1.84 15.16
C SER A 33 19.78 1.76 14.97
N THR A 34 20.54 2.35 15.90
CA THR A 34 22.01 2.34 15.88
C THR A 34 22.58 0.94 16.04
N GLU A 35 22.02 0.14 16.94
CA GLU A 35 22.48 -1.22 17.20
C GLU A 35 22.23 -2.14 16.00
N LEU A 36 21.04 -2.06 15.39
CA LEU A 36 20.72 -2.86 14.22
C LEU A 36 21.66 -2.56 13.05
N ARG A 37 22.08 -1.31 12.86
CA ARG A 37 23.02 -0.92 11.79
C ARG A 37 24.43 -1.50 11.93
N LYS A 38 24.80 -1.97 13.12
CA LYS A 38 26.07 -2.68 13.31
C LYS A 38 26.03 -4.04 12.59
N GLN A 39 24.88 -4.71 12.58
CA GLN A 39 24.69 -6.06 12.05
C GLN A 39 24.05 -6.06 10.65
N VAL A 40 23.11 -5.16 10.40
CA VAL A 40 22.31 -5.08 9.16
C VAL A 40 22.63 -3.79 8.42
N LYS A 41 23.26 -3.91 7.23
CA LYS A 41 23.64 -2.75 6.41
C LYS A 41 22.56 -2.28 5.44
N LYS A 42 21.63 -3.16 5.08
CA LYS A 42 20.51 -2.89 4.17
C LYS A 42 19.28 -3.67 4.61
N ILE A 43 18.10 -3.12 4.34
CA ILE A 43 16.85 -3.87 4.49
C ILE A 43 16.81 -4.86 3.33
N ASP A 44 16.63 -6.14 3.63
CA ASP A 44 16.49 -7.16 2.60
C ASP A 44 15.17 -6.96 1.84
N SER A 45 15.25 -6.95 0.51
CA SER A 45 14.08 -6.73 -0.35
C SER A 45 13.08 -7.88 -0.30
N SER A 46 13.54 -9.08 0.05
CA SER A 46 12.68 -10.25 0.24
C SER A 46 11.58 -10.00 1.29
N LEU A 47 11.86 -9.16 2.30
CA LEU A 47 10.93 -8.85 3.39
C LEU A 47 9.67 -8.09 2.95
N TYR A 48 9.69 -7.49 1.77
CA TYR A 48 8.56 -6.72 1.23
C TYR A 48 8.26 -7.08 -0.23
N GLU A 49 8.72 -8.25 -0.69
CA GLU A 49 8.56 -8.69 -2.08
C GLU A 49 7.08 -8.69 -2.50
N ASP A 50 6.23 -9.26 -1.66
CA ASP A 50 4.78 -9.37 -1.87
C ASP A 50 4.07 -8.01 -1.95
N PHE A 51 4.72 -6.95 -1.43
CA PHE A 51 4.14 -5.60 -1.35
C PHE A 51 4.70 -4.62 -2.39
N LYS A 52 5.65 -5.04 -3.25
CA LYS A 52 6.30 -4.15 -4.23
C LYS A 52 5.32 -3.47 -5.20
N SER A 53 4.30 -4.22 -5.61
CA SER A 53 3.25 -3.74 -6.53
C SER A 53 1.91 -3.52 -5.81
N HIS A 54 1.91 -3.52 -4.49
CA HIS A 54 0.68 -3.36 -3.71
C HIS A 54 0.17 -1.92 -3.82
N TYR A 55 -1.10 -1.78 -4.15
CA TYR A 55 -1.78 -0.49 -4.13
C TYR A 55 -2.24 -0.16 -2.71
N PHE A 56 -1.55 0.77 -2.06
CA PHE A 56 -1.84 1.18 -0.67
C PHE A 56 -3.02 2.14 -0.52
N GLY A 57 -3.55 2.67 -1.63
CA GLY A 57 -4.60 3.69 -1.64
C GLY A 57 -4.13 5.05 -2.13
N ASP A 58 -5.08 5.96 -2.27
CA ASP A 58 -4.83 7.37 -2.59
C ASP A 58 -5.02 8.24 -1.35
N GLU A 59 -4.19 9.28 -1.22
CA GLU A 59 -4.36 10.33 -0.21
C GLU A 59 -4.67 11.66 -0.92
N ILE A 60 -5.76 12.32 -0.53
CA ILE A 60 -6.08 13.68 -0.99
C ILE A 60 -5.32 14.67 -0.12
N LEU A 61 -4.58 15.60 -0.73
CA LEU A 61 -3.96 16.67 0.03
C LEU A 61 -5.04 17.57 0.67
N HIS A 62 -5.24 17.39 1.96
CA HIS A 62 -6.19 18.20 2.74
C HIS A 62 -5.48 19.16 3.70
N ARG A 63 -4.29 18.84 4.19
CA ARG A 63 -3.59 19.68 5.17
C ARG A 63 -2.08 19.65 4.95
N LEU A 64 -1.44 20.79 5.17
CA LEU A 64 0.00 20.91 5.29
C LEU A 64 0.36 21.37 6.71
N ASP A 65 1.25 20.62 7.36
CA ASP A 65 1.67 20.88 8.73
C ASP A 65 3.15 21.34 8.76
N LEU A 66 3.42 22.47 9.41
CA LEU A 66 4.79 22.89 9.74
C LEU A 66 5.24 22.14 11.00
N CYS A 67 5.98 21.06 10.80
CA CYS A 67 6.35 20.13 11.87
C CYS A 67 7.77 20.35 12.41
N SER A 68 7.95 20.18 13.71
CA SER A 68 9.28 20.08 14.33
C SER A 68 9.81 18.65 14.27
N MET A 69 11.07 18.50 13.86
CA MET A 69 11.76 17.19 13.81
C MET A 69 12.33 16.74 15.16
N LEU A 70 12.50 17.67 16.13
CA LEU A 70 13.23 17.42 17.38
C LEU A 70 12.36 17.57 18.63
N LYS A 71 11.24 18.29 18.55
CA LYS A 71 10.30 18.38 19.68
C LYS A 71 9.64 17.03 19.94
N LYS A 72 9.17 16.85 21.18
CA LYS A 72 8.41 15.65 21.59
C LYS A 72 7.19 15.50 20.71
N LYS A 73 6.97 14.29 20.21
CA LYS A 73 5.78 13.91 19.46
C LYS A 73 4.50 14.15 20.26
N GLN A 74 3.41 14.34 19.54
CA GLN A 74 2.07 14.38 20.12
C GLN A 74 1.69 13.03 20.74
N PRO A 75 0.69 12.99 21.64
CA PRO A 75 0.24 11.73 22.27
C PRO A 75 -0.20 10.65 21.27
N ASN A 76 -0.71 11.04 20.10
CA ASN A 76 -1.10 10.13 19.01
C ASN A 76 0.10 9.61 18.18
N GLY A 77 1.34 9.98 18.53
CA GLY A 77 2.56 9.57 17.83
C GLY A 77 2.92 10.40 16.60
N TYR A 78 2.11 11.41 16.24
CA TYR A 78 2.40 12.37 15.16
C TYR A 78 3.48 13.38 15.57
N TYR A 79 4.05 14.07 14.59
CA TYR A 79 5.04 15.13 14.85
C TYR A 79 4.41 16.29 15.62
N TYR A 80 5.23 17.04 16.35
CA TYR A 80 4.80 18.31 16.92
C TYR A 80 4.56 19.32 15.79
N CYS A 81 3.38 19.94 15.72
CA CYS A 81 3.04 20.94 14.71
C CYS A 81 3.13 22.35 15.30
N GLU A 82 3.87 23.25 14.64
CA GLU A 82 3.90 24.68 14.98
C GLU A 82 2.68 25.41 14.40
N SER A 83 2.27 25.01 13.20
CA SER A 83 1.15 25.59 12.47
C SER A 83 0.66 24.63 11.38
N SER A 84 -0.57 24.82 10.92
CA SER A 84 -1.23 24.01 9.92
C SER A 84 -2.00 24.89 8.94
N ILE A 85 -2.03 24.48 7.67
CA ILE A 85 -2.88 25.08 6.63
C ILE A 85 -3.77 23.99 6.09
N VAL A 86 -5.08 24.21 6.09
CA VAL A 86 -6.09 23.29 5.56
C VAL A 86 -6.52 23.75 4.17
N PHE A 87 -6.68 22.79 3.25
CA PHE A 87 -7.13 22.97 1.89
C PHE A 87 -8.54 22.40 1.75
N GLY A 88 -9.40 23.10 1.00
CA GLY A 88 -10.75 22.62 0.71
C GLY A 88 -11.80 22.92 1.79
N GLU A 89 -11.47 23.71 2.83
CA GLU A 89 -12.50 24.30 3.68
C GLU A 89 -13.26 25.39 2.89
N LYS A 90 -14.32 24.97 2.20
CA LYS A 90 -15.47 25.85 2.00
C LYS A 90 -16.17 25.94 3.35
N HIS A 91 -16.33 27.15 3.89
CA HIS A 91 -17.19 27.40 5.06
C HIS A 91 -18.51 26.63 4.92
N ALA A 92 -18.73 25.55 5.70
CA ALA A 92 -19.97 24.80 5.90
C ALA A 92 -21.12 25.08 4.89
N ALA A 93 -20.84 24.91 3.60
CA ALA A 93 -21.79 25.04 2.52
C ALA A 93 -21.92 23.64 1.94
N GLU A 94 -23.16 23.23 1.67
CA GLU A 94 -23.46 21.99 0.95
C GLU A 94 -22.47 21.81 -0.22
N PRO A 95 -21.92 20.58 -0.40
CA PRO A 95 -21.02 20.32 -1.51
C PRO A 95 -21.74 20.67 -2.81
N ASP A 96 -21.17 21.59 -3.57
CA ASP A 96 -21.71 21.98 -4.88
C ASP A 96 -21.76 20.76 -5.81
N ASP A 97 -22.65 20.76 -6.80
CA ASP A 97 -22.91 19.63 -7.71
C ASP A 97 -21.62 19.11 -8.36
N ALA A 98 -20.65 20.00 -8.63
CA ALA A 98 -19.35 19.65 -9.16
C ALA A 98 -18.53 18.73 -8.24
N GLU A 99 -18.62 18.91 -6.92
CA GLU A 99 -17.95 18.07 -5.93
C GLU A 99 -18.62 16.70 -5.84
N LEU A 100 -19.97 16.65 -5.87
CA LEU A 100 -20.72 15.39 -5.89
C LEU A 100 -20.44 14.56 -7.16
N VAL A 101 -20.34 15.22 -8.31
CA VAL A 101 -19.95 14.56 -9.57
C VAL A 101 -18.51 14.05 -9.50
N SER A 102 -17.58 14.84 -8.93
CA SER A 102 -16.20 14.41 -8.73
C SER A 102 -16.09 13.19 -7.81
N LEU A 103 -16.83 13.20 -6.70
CA LEU A 103 -16.89 12.09 -5.74
C LEU A 103 -17.49 10.82 -6.37
N SER A 104 -18.63 10.94 -7.07
CA SER A 104 -19.26 9.80 -7.73
C SER A 104 -18.37 9.20 -8.82
N LYS A 105 -17.72 10.04 -9.64
CA LYS A 105 -16.74 9.61 -10.63
C LYS A 105 -15.60 8.82 -9.97
N ARG A 106 -15.05 9.33 -8.87
CA ARG A 106 -13.95 8.66 -8.17
C ARG A 106 -14.35 7.32 -7.56
N LEU A 107 -15.57 7.22 -7.02
CA LEU A 107 -16.09 5.96 -6.50
C LEU A 107 -16.18 4.91 -7.61
N VAL A 108 -16.65 5.30 -8.80
CA VAL A 108 -16.71 4.41 -9.97
C VAL A 108 -15.29 4.02 -10.42
N GLU A 109 -14.37 4.98 -10.56
CA GLU A 109 -12.98 4.71 -10.95
C GLU A 109 -12.30 3.74 -9.98
N ASN A 110 -12.46 3.93 -8.68
CA ASN A 110 -11.90 3.04 -7.65
C ASN A 110 -12.51 1.63 -7.72
N ALA A 111 -13.82 1.52 -7.95
CA ALA A 111 -14.47 0.22 -8.11
C ALA A 111 -13.96 -0.52 -9.35
N VAL A 112 -13.80 0.18 -10.47
CA VAL A 112 -13.25 -0.36 -11.72
C VAL A 112 -11.80 -0.82 -11.51
N LEU A 113 -10.95 -0.01 -10.90
CA LEU A 113 -9.56 -0.37 -10.61
C LEU A 113 -9.47 -1.64 -9.74
N LYS A 114 -10.29 -1.75 -8.69
CA LYS A 114 -10.35 -2.95 -7.86
C LYS A 114 -10.81 -4.18 -8.62
N ALA A 115 -11.84 -4.05 -9.47
CA ALA A 115 -12.33 -5.15 -10.28
C ALA A 115 -11.29 -5.63 -11.31
N VAL A 116 -10.57 -4.70 -11.95
CA VAL A 116 -9.49 -5.02 -12.88
C VAL A 116 -8.35 -5.74 -12.17
N GLN A 117 -7.94 -5.24 -10.99
CA GLN A 117 -6.89 -5.87 -10.19
C GLN A 117 -7.29 -7.29 -9.78
N GLN A 118 -8.51 -7.48 -9.29
CA GLN A 118 -9.02 -8.80 -8.90
C GLN A 118 -9.04 -9.77 -10.09
N TYR A 119 -9.51 -9.33 -11.26
CA TYR A 119 -9.50 -10.16 -12.47
C TYR A 119 -8.09 -10.60 -12.86
N LEU A 120 -7.11 -9.70 -12.79
CA LEU A 120 -5.71 -10.02 -13.10
C LEU A 120 -5.13 -11.06 -12.12
N GLU A 121 -5.43 -10.93 -10.83
CA GLU A 121 -5.01 -11.87 -9.78
C GLU A 121 -5.63 -13.26 -9.99
N GLU A 122 -6.93 -13.33 -10.25
CA GLU A 122 -7.64 -14.60 -10.51
C GLU A 122 -7.13 -15.29 -11.78
N THR A 123 -6.88 -14.53 -12.84
CA THR A 123 -6.40 -15.07 -14.13
C THR A 123 -4.97 -15.60 -14.03
N GLN A 124 -4.08 -14.92 -13.29
CA GLN A 124 -2.69 -15.38 -13.09
C GLN A 124 -2.60 -16.56 -12.11
N ASN A 125 -3.42 -16.57 -11.05
CA ASN A 125 -3.45 -17.68 -10.10
C ASN A 125 -4.02 -18.96 -10.71
N LYS A 126 -5.03 -18.84 -11.59
CA LYS A 126 -5.62 -19.98 -12.31
C LYS A 126 -4.65 -20.60 -13.32
N ALA A 127 -3.83 -19.79 -13.99
CA ALA A 127 -2.79 -20.29 -14.91
C ALA A 127 -1.67 -21.08 -14.20
N ARG A 128 -1.43 -20.84 -12.90
CA ARG A 128 -0.45 -21.58 -12.09
C ARG A 128 -0.97 -22.90 -11.54
N GLN A 129 -2.30 -23.07 -11.39
CA GLN A 129 -2.90 -24.31 -10.88
C GLN A 129 -3.15 -25.38 -11.95
N THR A 130 -3.11 -25.02 -13.24
CA THR A 130 -3.42 -25.95 -14.34
C THR A 130 -2.26 -26.83 -14.82
N ASP A 131 -1.05 -26.73 -14.25
CA ASP A 131 0.14 -27.49 -14.70
C ASP A 131 0.57 -28.62 -13.75
N GLY A 132 -0.36 -29.13 -12.92
CA GLY A 132 -0.02 -30.10 -11.87
C GLY A 132 -1.07 -31.19 -11.64
N SER A 133 -1.29 -32.07 -12.62
CA SER A 133 -1.56 -33.52 -12.40
C SER A 133 -1.87 -34.28 -13.70
N PRO A 134 -1.16 -35.38 -14.02
CA PRO A 134 -1.66 -36.38 -14.96
C PRO A 134 -2.49 -37.43 -14.21
N MET A 135 -3.81 -37.43 -14.44
CA MET A 135 -4.66 -38.60 -14.16
C MET A 135 -4.31 -39.69 -15.18
N LYS A 136 -3.95 -40.88 -14.68
CA LYS A 136 -4.03 -42.14 -15.45
C LYS A 136 -5.20 -42.94 -14.91
N THR A 137 -6.08 -43.37 -15.80
CA THR A 137 -7.18 -44.30 -15.52
C THR A 137 -7.09 -45.52 -16.45
N GLU A 138 -7.42 -46.69 -15.87
CA GLU A 138 -7.93 -47.97 -16.45
C GLU A 138 -6.94 -48.88 -17.22
N GLU A 139 -6.98 -50.23 -17.19
CA GLU A 139 -8.07 -51.21 -16.91
C GLU A 139 -7.57 -52.68 -16.70
N ALA A 140 -8.38 -53.52 -16.01
CA ALA A 140 -8.63 -55.00 -16.13
C ALA A 140 -7.49 -56.06 -15.97
N ALA A 141 -7.63 -57.31 -15.47
CA ALA A 141 -8.72 -58.19 -14.98
C ALA A 141 -8.18 -59.52 -14.34
N SER A 142 -9.09 -60.30 -13.73
CA SER A 142 -9.05 -61.73 -13.31
C SER A 142 -8.49 -62.06 -11.91
N GLY A 143 -9.05 -62.93 -11.07
CA GLY A 143 -10.23 -63.81 -11.15
C GLY A 143 -10.43 -64.63 -9.84
N SER A 144 -11.67 -65.10 -9.64
CA SER A 144 -12.15 -66.28 -8.88
C SER A 144 -12.08 -66.40 -7.33
N LYS A 145 -13.30 -66.42 -6.75
CA LYS A 145 -13.89 -67.34 -5.74
C LYS A 145 -13.07 -67.80 -4.52
N ASN A 146 -13.59 -67.53 -3.32
CA ASN A 146 -14.28 -68.55 -2.52
C ASN A 146 -15.06 -67.92 -1.35
N GLU A 147 -16.30 -68.40 -1.20
CA GLU A 147 -17.15 -68.26 -0.02
C GLU A 147 -16.53 -68.98 1.18
N ASN A 148 -16.73 -68.46 2.38
CA ASN A 148 -17.12 -69.23 3.56
C ASN A 148 -17.62 -68.29 4.65
N ASP A 149 -18.82 -68.61 5.11
CA ASP A 149 -19.49 -68.11 6.30
C ASP A 149 -18.65 -68.35 7.58
N ASP A 150 -18.71 -67.44 8.55
CA ASP A 150 -19.35 -67.74 9.85
C ASP A 150 -19.36 -66.52 10.78
N ASN A 151 -20.49 -66.38 11.46
CA ASN A 151 -20.87 -65.27 12.35
C ASN A 151 -20.63 -65.64 13.82
N SER A 152 -19.89 -64.83 14.57
CA SER A 152 -20.12 -64.37 15.97
C SER A 152 -18.87 -63.73 16.57
#